data_AF-A0A497AXM0-F1
#
_entry.id   AF-A0A497AXM0-F1
#
_cell.length_a   1.000
_cell.length_b   1.000
_cell.length_c   1.000
_cell.angle_alpha   90.00
_cell.angle_beta   90.00
_cell.angle_gamma   90.00
#
_symmetry.space_group_name_H-M   'P 1'
#
loop_
_entity.id
_entity.type
_entity.pdbx_description
1 polymer ?
#
loop_
_entity_poly.entity_id
_entity_poly.type
_entity_poly.pdbx_seq_one_letter_code
_entity_poly.pdbx_strand_id
1 'polypeptide(L)'
;MDPNKFIGDTFYTIFKNSLLLVCKQGIEDLVSLLLKTYEEKLVSVMEGATSYFNPVLYKDLFEERLKNYEFIEDGGSYIVINSPDEDTFDMTGELQIIDLVINGLPGEYVEVPRESLSKMTKTFTTEQLKGVLFYDAEASLVFYSDTIKKYELRNNIRFNTYPFSNMPPIDLFGPGEEFVSTNKGKWVREATTIAKNKFGNITKGLGI
;
A
#
# COMPACT_ATOMS: atom_id res chain seq x y z
N MET A 1 43.80 -19.59 14.31
CA MET A 1 42.36 -19.41 14.07
C MET A 1 41.68 -20.68 14.52
N ASP A 2 40.63 -20.59 15.35
CA ASP A 2 39.90 -21.76 15.83
C ASP A 2 39.10 -22.39 14.65
N PRO A 3 39.36 -23.65 14.27
CA PRO A 3 38.66 -24.31 13.16
C PRO A 3 37.15 -24.37 13.34
N ASN A 4 36.67 -24.51 14.59
CA ASN A 4 35.25 -24.56 14.89
C ASN A 4 34.59 -23.19 14.67
N LYS A 5 35.32 -22.12 15.02
CA LYS A 5 34.87 -20.74 14.75
C LYS A 5 34.79 -20.47 13.25
N PHE A 6 35.80 -20.87 12.48
CA PHE A 6 35.80 -20.73 11.02
C PHE A 6 34.62 -21.45 10.34
N ILE A 7 34.35 -22.69 10.76
CA ILE A 7 33.22 -23.50 10.29
C ILE A 7 31.88 -22.82 10.61
N GLY A 8 31.72 -22.35 11.84
CA GLY A 8 30.52 -21.62 12.28
C GLY A 8 30.27 -20.35 11.48
N ASP A 9 31.29 -19.50 11.34
CA ASP A 9 31.20 -18.23 10.60
C ASP A 9 30.89 -18.45 9.12
N THR A 10 31.45 -19.51 8.53
CA THR A 10 31.21 -19.88 7.12
C THR A 10 29.77 -20.35 6.92
N PHE A 11 29.28 -21.27 7.77
CA PHE A 11 27.89 -21.73 7.67
C PHE A 11 26.90 -20.58 7.89
N TYR A 12 27.15 -19.73 8.88
CA TYR A 12 26.31 -18.57 9.17
C TYR A 12 26.20 -17.63 7.96
N THR A 13 27.33 -17.30 7.32
CA THR A 13 27.35 -16.44 6.13
C THR A 13 26.54 -17.05 4.98
N ILE A 14 26.68 -18.36 4.74
CA ILE A 14 25.93 -19.06 3.69
C ILE A 14 24.43 -19.06 4.02
N PHE A 15 24.07 -19.32 5.27
CA PHE A 15 22.69 -19.29 5.75
C PHE A 15 22.05 -17.93 5.54
N LYS A 16 22.71 -16.86 6.00
CA LYS A 16 22.23 -15.48 5.85
C LYS A 16 21.97 -15.12 4.38
N ASN A 17 22.93 -15.40 3.49
CA ASN A 17 22.76 -15.15 2.06
C ASN A 17 21.63 -15.98 1.43
N SER A 18 21.43 -17.20 1.91
CA SER A 18 20.33 -18.06 1.45
C SER A 18 18.98 -17.55 1.95
N LEU A 19 18.93 -17.02 3.18
CA LEU A 19 17.73 -16.41 3.74
C LEU A 19 17.35 -15.14 2.97
N LEU A 20 18.29 -14.24 2.71
CA LEU A 20 18.05 -13.05 1.87
C LEU A 20 17.50 -13.41 0.50
N LEU A 21 18.04 -14.45 -0.14
CA LEU A 21 17.56 -14.90 -1.45
C LEU A 21 16.09 -15.37 -1.39
N VAL A 22 15.76 -16.22 -0.42
CA VAL A 22 14.40 -16.76 -0.26
C VAL A 22 13.41 -15.65 0.10
N CYS A 23 13.79 -14.74 1.00
CA CYS A 23 12.96 -13.59 1.36
C CYS A 23 12.70 -12.68 0.17
N LYS A 24 13.69 -12.39 -0.67
CA LYS A 24 13.51 -11.58 -1.90
C LYS A 24 12.46 -12.18 -2.83
N GLN A 25 12.48 -13.50 -3.01
CA GLN A 25 11.47 -14.17 -3.83
C GLN A 25 10.08 -14.12 -3.17
N GLY A 26 10.00 -14.32 -1.85
CA GLY A 26 8.75 -14.16 -1.10
C GLY A 26 8.19 -12.74 -1.14
N ILE A 27 9.03 -11.72 -1.31
CA ILE A 27 8.60 -10.32 -1.44
C ILE A 27 7.93 -10.07 -2.80
N GLU A 28 8.40 -10.70 -3.88
CA GLU A 28 7.72 -10.61 -5.19
C GLU A 28 6.27 -11.14 -5.10
N ASP A 29 6.07 -12.24 -4.36
CA ASP A 29 4.75 -12.79 -4.09
C ASP A 29 3.91 -11.85 -3.20
N LEU A 30 4.52 -11.24 -2.17
CA LEU A 30 3.86 -10.28 -1.28
C LEU A 30 3.40 -9.02 -2.04
N VAL A 31 4.26 -8.45 -2.88
CA VAL A 31 3.92 -7.28 -3.72
C VAL A 31 2.75 -7.63 -4.63
N SER A 32 2.79 -8.80 -5.28
CA SER A 32 1.72 -9.27 -6.15
C SER A 32 0.39 -9.44 -5.39
N LEU A 33 0.44 -9.94 -4.15
CA LEU A 33 -0.71 -10.07 -3.29
C LEU A 33 -1.33 -8.70 -2.96
N LEU A 34 -0.52 -7.73 -2.52
CA LEU A 34 -1.00 -6.40 -2.16
C LEU A 34 -1.58 -5.63 -3.35
N LEU A 35 -0.96 -5.74 -4.53
CA LEU A 35 -1.52 -5.18 -5.78
C LEU A 35 -2.85 -5.81 -6.15
N LYS A 36 -2.99 -7.12 -5.94
CA LYS A 36 -4.27 -7.81 -6.15
C LYS A 36 -5.32 -7.34 -5.14
N THR A 37 -4.96 -7.19 -3.87
CA THR A 37 -5.86 -6.64 -2.86
C THR A 37 -6.30 -5.22 -3.19
N TYR A 38 -5.40 -4.36 -3.68
CA TYR A 38 -5.72 -3.03 -4.19
C TYR A 38 -6.78 -3.10 -5.30
N GLU A 39 -6.57 -3.97 -6.29
CA GLU A 39 -7.52 -4.15 -7.39
C GLU A 39 -8.91 -4.57 -6.89
N GLU A 40 -8.96 -5.64 -6.09
CA GLU A 40 -10.21 -6.24 -5.63
C GLU A 40 -10.98 -5.31 -4.69
N LYS A 41 -10.28 -4.58 -3.81
CA LYS A 41 -10.92 -3.75 -2.78
C LYS A 41 -11.21 -2.33 -3.24
N LEU A 42 -10.45 -1.79 -4.19
CA LEU A 42 -10.58 -0.40 -4.61
C LEU A 42 -11.04 -0.28 -6.07
N VAL A 43 -10.37 -0.96 -7.00
CA VAL A 43 -10.68 -0.82 -8.43
C VAL A 43 -12.03 -1.44 -8.77
N SER A 44 -12.32 -2.65 -8.30
CA SER A 44 -13.60 -3.33 -8.58
C SER A 44 -14.82 -2.58 -8.03
N VAL A 45 -14.64 -1.78 -6.96
CA VAL A 45 -15.71 -0.92 -6.40
C VAL A 45 -16.09 0.21 -7.37
N MET A 46 -15.18 0.61 -8.26
CA MET A 46 -15.39 1.67 -9.23
C MET A 46 -15.91 1.19 -10.59
N GLU A 47 -16.24 -0.10 -10.75
CA GLU A 47 -16.75 -0.61 -12.02
C GLU A 47 -18.00 0.14 -12.49
N GLY A 48 -17.88 0.82 -13.63
CA GLY A 48 -18.96 1.62 -14.22
C GLY A 48 -19.14 3.03 -13.62
N ALA A 49 -18.32 3.43 -12.64
CA ALA A 49 -18.33 4.77 -12.08
C ALA A 49 -17.37 5.71 -12.81
N THR A 50 -17.85 6.90 -13.18
CA THR A 50 -17.00 7.99 -13.67
C THR A 50 -16.65 8.92 -12.51
N SER A 51 -15.38 8.94 -12.13
CA SER A 51 -14.86 9.68 -10.97
C SER A 51 -13.50 10.29 -11.28
N TYR A 52 -13.30 11.54 -10.86
CA TYR A 52 -11.99 12.20 -10.89
C TYR A 52 -10.99 11.57 -9.90
N PHE A 53 -11.50 10.81 -8.93
CA PHE A 53 -10.75 10.20 -7.82
C PHE A 53 -10.80 8.68 -7.91
N ASN A 54 -10.84 8.14 -9.14
CA ASN A 54 -10.89 6.70 -9.38
C ASN A 54 -9.55 6.04 -8.97
N PRO A 55 -9.52 5.08 -8.03
CA PRO A 55 -8.31 4.35 -7.62
C PRO A 55 -7.51 3.73 -8.76
N VAL A 56 -8.13 3.44 -9.91
CA VAL A 56 -7.42 2.98 -11.12
C VAL A 56 -6.32 3.96 -11.53
N LEU A 57 -6.56 5.27 -11.40
CA LEU A 57 -5.62 6.32 -11.82
C LEU A 57 -4.34 6.34 -10.96
N TYR A 58 -4.40 5.80 -9.75
CA TYR A 58 -3.31 5.84 -8.77
C TYR A 58 -2.58 4.50 -8.64
N LYS A 59 -3.02 3.46 -9.38
CA LYS A 59 -2.50 2.10 -9.28
C LYS A 59 -1.01 2.02 -9.62
N ASP A 60 -0.58 2.65 -10.70
CA ASP A 60 0.82 2.61 -11.14
C ASP A 60 1.73 3.29 -10.11
N LEU A 61 1.29 4.40 -9.52
CA LEU A 61 2.04 5.09 -8.45
C LEU A 61 2.07 4.26 -7.16
N PHE A 62 0.97 3.62 -6.79
CA PHE A 62 0.93 2.70 -5.65
C PHE A 62 1.89 1.53 -5.86
N GLU A 63 1.90 0.93 -7.06
CA GLU A 63 2.82 -0.14 -7.44
C GLU A 63 4.28 0.30 -7.40
N GLU A 64 4.59 1.48 -7.91
CA GLU A 64 5.93 2.06 -7.86
C GLU A 64 6.41 2.20 -6.42
N ARG A 65 5.61 2.80 -5.54
CA ARG A 65 5.96 2.98 -4.13
C ARG A 65 6.08 1.66 -3.40
N LEU A 66 5.20 0.71 -3.71
CA LEU A 66 5.26 -0.63 -3.15
C LEU A 66 6.54 -1.35 -3.56
N LYS A 67 6.97 -1.27 -4.82
CA LYS A 67 8.24 -1.85 -5.28
C LYS A 67 9.48 -1.19 -4.64
N ASN A 68 9.38 0.07 -4.26
CA ASN A 68 10.46 0.83 -3.63
C ASN A 68 10.45 0.75 -2.10
N TYR A 69 9.46 0.09 -1.49
CA TYR A 69 9.37 -0.08 -0.04
C TYR A 69 10.51 -0.95 0.52
N GLU A 70 11.02 -0.59 1.69
CA GLU A 70 12.12 -1.31 2.36
C GLU A 70 11.60 -2.56 3.11
N PHE A 71 11.29 -3.61 2.35
CA PHE A 71 10.77 -4.87 2.90
C PHE A 71 11.81 -5.66 3.72
N ILE A 72 13.10 -5.48 3.47
CA ILE A 72 14.16 -6.23 4.16
C ILE A 72 15.12 -5.25 4.82
N GLU A 73 15.23 -5.34 6.13
CA GLU A 73 16.31 -4.70 6.89
C GLU A 73 17.34 -5.78 7.30
N ASP A 74 18.62 -5.54 6.99
CA ASP A 74 19.73 -6.39 7.42
C ASP A 74 20.44 -5.77 8.63
N GLY A 75 20.11 -6.26 9.82
CA GLY A 75 20.72 -5.85 11.09
C GLY A 75 22.08 -6.49 11.38
N GLY A 76 22.73 -7.09 10.38
CA GLY A 76 24.00 -7.79 10.50
C GLY A 76 23.85 -9.19 11.08
N SER A 77 23.29 -9.28 12.30
CA SER A 77 23.06 -10.55 13.02
C SER A 77 21.65 -11.13 12.83
N TYR A 78 20.71 -10.30 12.40
CA TYR A 78 19.31 -10.63 12.15
C TYR A 78 18.85 -10.04 10.82
N ILE A 79 17.74 -10.55 10.31
CA ILE A 79 17.03 -10.01 9.15
C ILE A 79 15.60 -9.71 9.63
N VAL A 80 15.13 -8.49 9.38
CA VAL A 80 13.73 -8.09 9.58
C VAL A 80 13.04 -8.09 8.24
N ILE A 81 11.81 -8.60 8.22
CA ILE A 81 10.93 -8.51 7.07
C ILE A 81 9.82 -7.55 7.46
N ASN A 82 9.82 -6.38 6.85
CA ASN A 82 8.81 -5.35 7.06
C ASN A 82 7.68 -5.59 6.07
N SER A 83 6.44 -5.67 6.57
CA SER A 83 5.26 -5.55 5.72
C SER A 83 4.80 -4.10 5.78
N PRO A 84 4.46 -3.47 4.65
CA PRO A 84 3.82 -2.16 4.68
C PRO A 84 2.49 -2.25 5.40
N ASP A 85 2.15 -1.18 6.10
CA ASP A 85 0.88 -0.92 6.76
C ASP A 85 0.48 0.56 6.54
N GLU A 86 -0.65 0.98 7.12
CA GLU A 86 -1.17 2.35 6.98
C GLU A 86 -0.21 3.42 7.53
N ASP A 87 0.61 3.09 8.53
CA ASP A 87 1.50 4.03 9.20
C ASP A 87 2.88 4.12 8.54
N THR A 88 3.33 3.04 7.90
CA THR A 88 4.67 2.89 7.33
C THR A 88 4.72 3.05 5.83
N PHE A 89 3.60 2.88 5.13
CA PHE A 89 3.54 3.05 3.68
C PHE A 89 3.40 4.54 3.31
N ASP A 90 4.23 5.02 2.38
CA ASP A 90 4.14 6.40 1.92
C ASP A 90 2.87 6.61 1.08
N MET A 91 1.84 7.17 1.71
CA MET A 91 0.59 7.60 1.06
C MET A 91 0.55 9.10 0.72
N THR A 92 1.67 9.81 0.78
CA THR A 92 1.69 11.26 0.56
C THR A 92 1.46 11.65 -0.90
N GLY A 93 1.18 12.93 -1.18
CA GLY A 93 0.97 13.42 -2.55
C GLY A 93 -0.29 12.84 -3.20
N GLU A 94 -0.18 12.32 -4.42
CA GLU A 94 -1.33 11.81 -5.18
C GLU A 94 -2.02 10.59 -4.55
N LEU A 95 -1.31 9.82 -3.70
CA LEU A 95 -1.91 8.67 -2.98
C LEU A 95 -2.76 9.08 -1.76
N GLN A 96 -2.81 10.35 -1.38
CA GLN A 96 -3.62 10.80 -0.23
C GLN A 96 -5.11 10.49 -0.41
N ILE A 97 -5.58 10.41 -1.66
CA ILE A 97 -6.95 9.96 -1.93
C ILE A 97 -7.16 8.50 -1.54
N ILE A 98 -6.17 7.64 -1.80
CA ILE A 98 -6.21 6.23 -1.41
C ILE A 98 -6.21 6.13 0.11
N ASP A 99 -5.36 6.92 0.78
CA ASP A 99 -5.33 7.03 2.24
C ASP A 99 -6.71 7.36 2.83
N LEU A 100 -7.40 8.34 2.25
CA LEU A 100 -8.75 8.70 2.69
C LEU A 100 -9.77 7.60 2.47
N VAL A 101 -9.64 6.84 1.36
CA VAL A 101 -10.53 5.70 1.09
C VAL A 101 -10.28 4.57 2.07
N ILE A 102 -9.03 4.19 2.34
CA ILE A 102 -8.72 3.07 3.24
C ILE A 102 -9.04 3.40 4.70
N ASN A 103 -8.88 4.65 5.13
CA ASN A 103 -9.29 5.09 6.46
C ASN A 103 -10.83 5.21 6.61
N GLY A 104 -11.57 5.06 5.52
CA GLY A 104 -13.02 5.21 5.49
C GLY A 104 -13.46 6.66 5.47
N LEU A 105 -14.53 6.92 4.71
CA LEU A 105 -15.03 8.28 4.47
C LEU A 105 -16.46 8.41 4.99
N PRO A 106 -16.66 8.80 6.28
CA PRO A 106 -17.99 8.86 6.87
C PRO A 106 -18.79 10.05 6.32
N GLY A 107 -19.97 9.77 5.77
CA GLY A 107 -20.83 10.76 5.15
C GLY A 107 -20.90 10.63 3.64
N GLU A 108 -21.83 11.38 3.06
CA GLU A 108 -21.96 11.48 1.61
C GLU A 108 -21.06 12.60 1.08
N TYR A 109 -20.24 12.30 0.08
CA TYR A 109 -19.35 13.25 -0.57
C TYR A 109 -19.68 13.31 -2.06
N VAL A 110 -19.52 14.50 -2.64
CA VAL A 110 -19.68 14.73 -4.07
C VAL A 110 -18.41 15.30 -4.67
N GLU A 111 -18.19 14.96 -5.93
CA GLU A 111 -17.10 15.49 -6.74
C GLU A 111 -17.52 16.84 -7.33
N VAL A 112 -16.86 17.90 -6.85
CA VAL A 112 -17.12 19.26 -7.31
C VAL A 112 -15.97 19.68 -8.22
N PRO A 113 -16.21 19.87 -9.53
CA PRO A 113 -15.20 20.38 -10.45
C PRO A 113 -14.67 21.74 -9.99
N ARG A 114 -13.40 22.02 -10.25
CA ARG A 114 -12.70 23.22 -9.80
C ARG A 114 -13.43 24.52 -10.19
N GLU A 115 -14.02 24.58 -11.38
CA GLU A 115 -14.78 25.73 -11.83
C GLU A 115 -16.02 25.98 -10.95
N SER A 116 -16.78 24.92 -10.65
CA SER A 116 -17.95 24.98 -9.77
C SER A 116 -17.54 25.36 -8.35
N LEU A 117 -16.47 24.76 -7.83
CA LEU A 117 -15.95 25.10 -6.50
C LEU A 117 -15.55 26.57 -6.41
N SER A 118 -14.89 27.11 -7.45
CA SER A 118 -14.49 28.53 -7.51
C SER A 118 -15.68 29.49 -7.54
N LYS A 119 -16.83 29.06 -8.06
CA LYS A 119 -18.08 29.84 -7.99
C LYS A 119 -18.74 29.71 -6.61
N MET A 120 -18.67 28.53 -6.01
CA MET A 120 -19.21 28.27 -4.67
C MET A 120 -18.48 29.06 -3.59
N THR A 121 -17.16 29.15 -3.62
CA THR A 121 -16.35 29.91 -2.64
C THR A 121 -16.56 31.42 -2.70
N LYS A 122 -17.15 31.95 -3.79
CA LYS A 122 -17.61 33.35 -3.86
C LYS A 122 -18.93 33.57 -3.10
N THR A 123 -19.68 32.50 -2.84
CA THR A 123 -21.02 32.55 -2.25
C THR A 123 -21.05 31.98 -0.84
N PHE A 124 -20.19 31.01 -0.55
CA PHE A 124 -20.11 30.28 0.71
C PHE A 124 -18.67 30.32 1.24
N THR A 125 -18.54 30.38 2.55
CA THR A 125 -17.24 30.26 3.23
C THR A 125 -16.72 28.82 3.14
N THR A 126 -15.40 28.66 3.22
CA THR A 126 -14.76 27.33 3.23
C THR A 126 -15.26 26.45 4.38
N GLU A 127 -15.57 27.04 5.55
CA GLU A 127 -16.16 26.34 6.69
C GLU A 127 -17.54 25.76 6.38
N GLN A 128 -18.33 26.41 5.52
CA GLN A 128 -19.63 25.92 5.08
C GLN A 128 -19.52 24.82 4.02
N LEU A 129 -18.39 24.73 3.34
CA LEU A 129 -18.09 23.74 2.30
C LEU A 129 -17.34 22.52 2.84
N LYS A 130 -17.51 22.18 4.12
CA LYS A 130 -16.89 21.02 4.82
C LYS A 130 -16.52 19.90 3.83
N GLY A 131 -15.25 19.59 3.66
CA GLY A 131 -14.81 18.69 2.61
C GLY A 131 -13.30 18.51 2.58
N VAL A 132 -12.85 17.50 1.84
CA VAL A 132 -11.43 17.29 1.55
C VAL A 132 -11.12 18.07 0.28
N LEU A 133 -10.38 19.16 0.45
CA LEU A 133 -10.00 20.04 -0.64
C LEU A 133 -8.66 19.59 -1.22
N PHE A 134 -8.69 19.07 -2.44
CA PHE A 134 -7.49 18.82 -3.24
C PHE A 134 -7.23 20.06 -4.10
N TYR A 135 -6.40 20.98 -3.60
CA TYR A 135 -6.19 22.30 -4.21
C TYR A 135 -5.59 22.25 -5.64
N ASP A 136 -4.88 21.17 -5.96
CA ASP A 136 -4.23 20.97 -7.26
C ASP A 136 -4.97 20.01 -8.21
N ALA A 137 -6.12 19.48 -7.79
CA ALA A 137 -6.90 18.55 -8.59
C ALA A 137 -7.96 19.24 -9.46
N GLU A 138 -8.41 18.56 -10.54
CA GLU A 138 -9.49 19.03 -11.42
C GLU A 138 -10.84 19.10 -10.70
N ALA A 139 -10.99 18.37 -9.60
CA ALA A 139 -12.16 18.35 -8.73
C ALA A 139 -11.74 18.37 -7.26
N SER A 140 -12.71 18.53 -6.37
CA SER A 140 -12.53 18.35 -4.92
C SER A 140 -13.65 17.47 -4.38
N LEU A 141 -13.37 16.74 -3.30
CA LEU A 141 -14.37 15.96 -2.58
C LEU A 141 -15.03 16.83 -1.50
N VAL A 142 -16.29 17.16 -1.69
CA VAL A 142 -17.03 18.04 -0.77
C VAL A 142 -18.14 17.26 -0.09
N PHE A 143 -18.27 17.41 1.23
CA PHE A 143 -19.35 16.78 1.98
C PHE A 143 -20.70 17.30 1.49
N TYR A 144 -21.64 16.39 1.22
CA TYR A 144 -22.94 16.68 0.64
C TYR A 144 -23.91 17.29 1.68
N SER A 145 -23.65 18.55 2.02
CA SER A 145 -24.45 19.34 2.95
C SER A 145 -25.64 20.01 2.28
N ASP A 146 -26.54 20.59 3.09
CA ASP A 146 -27.63 21.44 2.60
C ASP A 146 -27.15 22.64 1.77
N THR A 147 -25.92 23.11 2.00
CA THR A 147 -25.28 24.15 1.18
C THR A 147 -25.06 23.66 -0.24
N ILE A 148 -24.54 22.44 -0.40
CA ILE A 148 -24.32 21.83 -1.72
C ILE A 148 -25.65 21.59 -2.42
N LYS A 149 -26.63 21.02 -1.72
CA LYS A 149 -27.99 20.79 -2.24
C LYS A 149 -28.64 22.09 -2.75
N LYS A 150 -28.54 23.18 -1.98
CA LYS A 150 -29.07 24.49 -2.40
C LYS A 150 -28.34 25.03 -3.64
N TYR A 151 -27.04 24.81 -3.74
CA TYR A 151 -26.26 25.24 -4.90
C TYR A 151 -26.64 24.46 -6.16
N GLU A 152 -26.79 23.14 -6.08
CA GLU A 152 -27.27 22.29 -7.16
C GLU A 152 -28.64 22.75 -7.68
N LEU A 153 -29.60 22.94 -6.77
CA LEU A 153 -30.95 23.41 -7.10
C LEU A 153 -30.95 24.79 -7.75
N ARG A 154 -30.18 25.74 -7.21
CA ARG A 154 -30.14 27.12 -7.72
C ARG A 154 -29.53 27.20 -9.13
N ASN A 155 -28.59 26.34 -9.44
CA ASN A 155 -27.86 26.36 -10.72
C ASN A 155 -28.33 25.28 -11.70
N ASN A 156 -29.31 24.46 -11.32
CA ASN A 156 -29.82 23.33 -12.10
C ASN A 156 -28.70 22.38 -12.57
N ILE A 157 -27.80 22.04 -11.65
CA ILE A 157 -26.71 21.08 -11.85
C ILE A 157 -26.83 19.92 -10.86
N ARG A 158 -26.17 18.81 -11.15
CA ARG A 158 -26.03 17.67 -10.22
C ARG A 158 -24.58 17.20 -10.24
N PHE A 159 -23.97 17.14 -9.08
CA PHE A 159 -22.64 16.59 -8.87
C PHE A 159 -22.70 15.07 -8.72
N ASN A 160 -21.62 14.41 -9.10
CA ASN A 160 -21.50 12.97 -8.94
C ASN A 160 -21.18 12.66 -7.48
N THR A 161 -21.97 11.77 -6.87
CA THR A 161 -21.63 11.21 -5.55
C THR A 161 -20.39 10.35 -5.68
N TYR A 162 -19.43 10.55 -4.78
CA TYR A 162 -18.20 9.77 -4.75
C TYR A 162 -18.52 8.34 -4.30
N PRO A 163 -18.15 7.28 -5.04
CA PRO A 163 -18.58 5.92 -4.73
C PRO A 163 -18.08 5.37 -3.38
N PHE A 164 -16.97 5.88 -2.85
CA PHE A 164 -16.46 5.50 -1.52
C PHE A 164 -17.11 6.29 -0.37
N SER A 165 -18.12 7.11 -0.66
CA SER A 165 -18.92 7.77 0.39
C SER A 165 -19.57 6.76 1.32
N ASN A 166 -19.53 7.03 2.63
CA ASN A 166 -20.05 6.16 3.69
C ASN A 166 -19.43 4.75 3.72
N MET A 167 -18.29 4.52 3.08
CA MET A 167 -17.60 3.24 3.19
C MET A 167 -16.85 3.15 4.52
N PRO A 168 -16.91 1.98 5.20
CA PRO A 168 -16.06 1.73 6.35
C PRO A 168 -14.59 1.66 5.93
N PRO A 169 -13.65 1.71 6.89
CA PRO A 169 -12.23 1.50 6.61
C PRO A 169 -12.00 0.19 5.84
N ILE A 170 -11.05 0.23 4.91
CA ILE A 170 -10.68 -0.88 4.04
C ILE A 170 -9.28 -1.35 4.44
N ASP A 171 -9.21 -2.55 4.99
CA ASP A 171 -7.93 -3.19 5.27
C ASP A 171 -7.22 -3.61 3.97
N LEU A 172 -6.29 -2.77 3.51
CA LEU A 172 -5.51 -3.00 2.30
C LEU A 172 -4.26 -3.86 2.56
N PHE A 173 -3.71 -3.82 3.78
CA PHE A 173 -2.39 -4.35 4.12
C PHE A 173 -2.42 -5.64 4.95
N GLY A 174 -3.53 -5.93 5.63
CA GLY A 174 -3.70 -7.12 6.47
C GLY A 174 -3.39 -8.44 5.76
N PRO A 175 -3.78 -8.66 4.47
CA PRO A 175 -3.36 -9.85 3.73
C PRO A 175 -1.83 -9.99 3.61
N GLY A 176 -1.10 -8.87 3.52
CA GLY A 176 0.36 -8.87 3.49
C GLY A 176 0.99 -9.28 4.81
N GLU A 177 0.48 -8.74 5.93
CA GLU A 177 0.93 -9.11 7.27
C GLU A 177 0.71 -10.61 7.53
N GLU A 178 -0.49 -11.11 7.21
CA GLU A 178 -0.83 -12.54 7.34
C GLU A 178 0.10 -13.42 6.48
N PHE A 179 0.38 -12.99 5.25
CA PHE A 179 1.28 -13.68 4.33
C PHE A 179 2.69 -13.81 4.91
N VAL A 180 3.27 -12.72 5.42
CA VAL A 180 4.61 -12.73 6.04
C VAL A 180 4.60 -13.63 7.28
N SER A 181 3.62 -13.48 8.15
CA SER A 181 3.50 -14.26 9.38
C SER A 181 3.43 -15.77 9.12
N THR A 182 2.70 -16.18 8.08
CA THR A 182 2.52 -17.58 7.69
C THR A 182 3.75 -18.15 6.98
N ASN A 183 4.47 -17.35 6.18
CA ASN A 183 5.58 -17.84 5.36
C ASN A 183 6.96 -17.76 6.03
N LYS A 184 7.15 -16.97 7.10
CA LYS A 184 8.47 -16.83 7.77
C LYS A 184 9.13 -18.17 8.14
N GLY A 185 8.35 -19.12 8.65
CA GLY A 185 8.85 -20.45 9.03
C GLY A 185 9.21 -21.32 7.82
N LYS A 186 8.53 -21.13 6.69
CA LYS A 186 8.88 -21.78 5.41
C LYS A 186 10.20 -21.21 4.88
N TRP A 187 10.35 -19.89 4.85
CA TRP A 187 11.56 -19.23 4.36
C TRP A 187 12.81 -19.63 5.13
N VAL A 188 12.74 -19.69 6.47
CA VAL A 188 13.86 -20.15 7.30
C VAL A 188 14.24 -21.60 7.01
N ARG A 189 13.25 -22.49 6.80
CA ARG A 189 13.51 -23.91 6.48
C ARG A 189 14.14 -24.08 5.11
N GLU A 190 13.68 -23.34 4.11
CA GLU A 190 14.25 -23.34 2.76
C GLU A 190 15.67 -22.81 2.77
N ALA A 191 15.91 -21.66 3.43
CA ALA A 191 17.23 -21.08 3.59
C ALA A 191 18.21 -22.05 4.29
N THR A 192 17.75 -22.73 5.35
CA THR A 192 18.53 -23.76 6.05
C THR A 192 18.91 -24.91 5.13
N THR A 193 17.98 -25.36 4.29
CA THR A 193 18.19 -26.47 3.35
C THR A 193 19.22 -26.08 2.28
N ILE A 194 19.08 -24.89 1.68
CA ILE A 194 20.04 -24.35 0.73
C ILE A 194 21.43 -24.23 1.38
N ALA A 195 21.49 -23.72 2.60
CA ALA A 195 22.74 -23.51 3.31
C ALA A 195 23.46 -24.82 3.64
N LYS A 196 22.74 -25.83 4.14
CA LYS A 196 23.28 -27.17 4.39
C LYS A 196 23.84 -27.80 3.13
N ASN A 197 23.13 -27.69 2.00
CA ASN A 197 23.59 -28.24 0.72
C ASN A 197 24.85 -27.53 0.22
N LYS A 198 24.88 -26.20 0.25
CA LYS A 198 26.06 -25.41 -0.16
C LYS A 198 27.26 -25.70 0.74
N PHE A 199 27.06 -25.70 2.06
CA PHE A 199 28.12 -25.98 3.02
C PHE A 199 28.67 -27.40 2.86
N GLY A 200 27.80 -28.41 2.75
CA GLY A 200 28.21 -29.79 2.54
C GLY A 200 28.98 -30.02 1.23
N ASN A 201 28.67 -29.27 0.17
CA ASN A 201 29.43 -29.32 -1.07
C ASN A 201 30.84 -28.72 -0.90
N ILE A 202 30.96 -27.63 -0.14
CA ILE A 202 32.26 -27.01 0.17
C ILE A 202 33.12 -27.97 0.99
N THR A 203 32.59 -28.55 2.07
CA THR A 203 33.37 -29.46 2.93
C THR A 203 33.79 -30.73 2.20
N LYS A 204 32.89 -31.34 1.41
CA LYS A 204 33.23 -32.47 0.54
C LYS A 204 34.35 -32.13 -0.45
N GLY A 205 34.32 -30.94 -1.05
CA GLY A 205 35.37 -30.47 -1.96
C GLY A 205 36.72 -30.22 -1.27
N LEU A 206 36.70 -29.95 0.03
CA LEU A 206 37.90 -29.76 0.86
C LEU A 206 38.43 -31.06 1.50
N GLY A 207 37.73 -32.19 1.32
CA GLY A 207 38.09 -33.47 1.94
C GLY A 207 37.91 -33.50 3.45
N ILE A 208 37.00 -32.65 3.99
CA ILE A 208 36.62 -32.54 5.40
C ILE A 208 35.25 -33.17 5.61
#